data_AF-A0AAE9JCT8-F1
#
_entry.id   AF-A0AAE9JCT8-F1
#
_cell.length_a   1.000
_cell.length_b   1.000
_cell.length_c   1.000
_cell.angle_alpha   90.00
_cell.angle_beta   90.00
_cell.angle_gamma   90.00
#
_symmetry.space_group_name_H-M   'P 1'
#
loop_
_entity.id
_entity.type
_entity.pdbx_description
1 polymer ?
#
loop_
_entity_poly.entity_id
_entity_poly.type
_entity_poly.pdbx_seq_one_letter_code
_entity_poly.pdbx_strand_id
1 'polypeptide(L)'
;MDNSKDDLGERIFRRALERRDDFKQFIDKLTKKQRYENSSYLKQFLLGVVDNLTDIDEINRLAEDFGCNHVQFRANGFKPDFFACTADAVTTECTFLDQAAHPTSETAAAWSLLTSHVFSAVRDGYYAELRRQRKSSNAFRARVSVDVVSTGTDDGTSLSSATRRSLPTTSTFQLIQT
;
A
#
# COMPACT_ATOMS: atom_id res chain seq x y z
N MET A 1 33.27 5.79 -10.54
CA MET A 1 32.51 6.41 -11.64
C MET A 1 31.26 5.58 -11.88
N ASP A 2 30.14 5.94 -11.24
CA ASP A 2 28.77 5.99 -11.78
C ASP A 2 27.85 6.51 -10.64
N ASN A 3 28.11 7.73 -10.17
CA ASN A 3 27.41 8.31 -9.01
C ASN A 3 25.91 8.53 -9.29
N SER A 4 25.50 8.52 -10.56
CA SER A 4 24.14 8.84 -11.02
C SER A 4 23.13 7.71 -10.79
N LYS A 5 23.58 6.46 -10.71
CA LYS A 5 22.71 5.35 -10.26
C LYS A 5 22.62 5.31 -8.74
N ASP A 6 23.65 5.80 -8.04
CA ASP A 6 23.73 5.70 -6.59
C ASP A 6 22.76 6.59 -5.84
N ASP A 7 22.46 7.76 -6.38
CA ASP A 7 21.50 8.73 -5.85
C ASP A 7 20.11 8.67 -6.53
N LEU A 8 19.85 7.70 -7.42
CA LEU A 8 18.60 7.61 -8.21
C LEU A 8 17.35 7.67 -7.32
N GLY A 9 17.31 6.90 -6.24
CA GLY A 9 16.19 6.90 -5.29
C GLY A 9 15.94 8.27 -4.67
N GLU A 10 17.00 9.01 -4.31
CA GLU A 10 16.89 10.35 -3.76
C GLU A 10 16.39 11.36 -4.79
N ARG A 11 16.83 11.24 -6.05
CA ARG A 11 16.33 12.10 -7.14
C ARG A 11 14.85 11.88 -7.40
N ILE A 12 14.39 10.63 -7.38
CA ILE A 12 12.97 10.29 -7.56
C ILE A 12 12.14 10.93 -6.43
N PHE A 13 12.55 10.78 -5.17
CA PHE A 13 11.85 11.42 -4.05
C PHE A 13 11.85 12.94 -4.17
N ARG A 14 12.98 13.55 -4.52
CA ARG A 14 13.07 15.01 -4.72
C ARG A 14 12.09 15.49 -5.78
N ARG A 15 12.01 14.81 -6.93
CA ARG A 15 11.05 15.13 -8.00
C ARG A 15 9.60 14.97 -7.54
N ALA A 16 9.28 13.91 -6.83
CA ALA A 16 7.92 13.68 -6.34
C ALA A 16 7.51 14.72 -5.26
N LEU A 17 8.45 15.15 -4.41
CA LEU A 17 8.24 16.21 -3.41
C LEU A 17 7.87 17.56 -4.04
N GLU A 18 8.46 17.90 -5.19
CA GLU A 18 8.20 19.16 -5.90
C GLU A 18 6.78 19.24 -6.47
N ARG A 19 6.10 18.10 -6.65
CA ARG A 19 4.76 18.05 -7.25
C ARG A 19 3.61 18.08 -6.25
N ARG A 20 3.85 17.72 -4.99
CA ARG A 20 2.81 17.51 -3.98
C ARG A 20 3.23 17.94 -2.58
N ASP A 21 2.60 19.00 -2.08
CA ASP A 21 2.83 19.49 -0.71
C ASP A 21 2.44 18.47 0.36
N ASP A 22 1.39 17.68 0.14
CA ASP A 22 0.98 16.65 1.11
C ASP A 22 1.95 15.46 1.15
N PHE A 23 2.64 15.18 0.05
CA PHE A 23 3.74 14.21 0.04
C PHE A 23 4.96 14.74 0.79
N LYS A 24 5.25 16.04 0.64
CA LYS A 24 6.29 16.73 1.42
C LYS A 24 6.03 16.68 2.91
N GLN A 25 4.81 16.97 3.35
CA GLN A 25 4.43 16.88 4.76
C GLN A 25 4.60 15.45 5.33
N PHE A 26 4.34 14.42 4.53
CA PHE A 26 4.59 13.04 4.93
C PHE A 26 6.10 12.78 5.13
N ILE A 27 6.92 13.13 4.13
CA ILE A 27 8.37 12.93 4.19
C ILE A 27 8.97 13.72 5.36
N ASP A 28 8.45 14.91 5.66
CA ASP A 28 8.92 15.73 6.77
C ASP A 28 8.68 15.12 8.16
N LYS A 29 7.71 14.21 8.28
CA LYS A 29 7.44 13.43 9.49
C LYS A 29 8.36 12.22 9.65
N LEU A 30 9.18 11.89 8.65
CA LEU A 30 10.16 10.81 8.73
C LEU A 30 11.50 11.34 9.26
N THR A 31 12.19 10.52 10.04
CA THR A 31 13.57 10.78 10.45
C THR A 31 14.51 10.76 9.23
N LYS A 32 15.67 11.43 9.33
CA LYS A 32 16.67 11.43 8.24
C LYS A 32 17.07 10.00 7.81
N LYS A 33 17.23 9.09 8.79
CA LYS A 33 17.51 7.67 8.55
C LYS A 33 16.40 7.01 7.74
N GLN A 34 15.13 7.17 8.15
CA GLN A 34 13.99 6.61 7.44
C GLN A 34 13.88 7.15 6.00
N ARG A 35 14.14 8.45 5.78
CA ARG A 35 14.15 9.03 4.43
C ARG A 35 15.21 8.37 3.55
N TYR A 36 16.42 8.21 4.07
CA TYR A 36 17.51 7.54 3.36
C TYR A 36 17.20 6.06 3.06
N GLU A 37 16.67 5.33 4.05
CA GLU A 37 16.26 3.93 3.89
C GLU A 37 15.13 3.80 2.87
N ASN A 38 14.16 4.72 2.85
CA ASN A 38 13.09 4.74 1.84
C ASN A 38 13.65 4.97 0.42
N SER A 39 14.54 5.94 0.24
CA SER A 39 15.21 6.18 -1.05
C SER A 39 16.02 4.97 -1.50
N SER A 40 16.76 4.36 -0.59
CA SER A 40 17.58 3.17 -0.87
C SER A 40 16.71 1.96 -1.22
N TYR A 41 15.61 1.77 -0.50
CA TYR A 41 14.66 0.68 -0.74
C TYR A 41 13.95 0.84 -2.09
N LEU A 42 13.54 2.06 -2.45
CA LEU A 42 12.99 2.35 -3.78
C LEU A 42 14.00 2.02 -4.90
N LYS A 43 15.27 2.41 -4.74
CA LYS A 43 16.33 2.04 -5.70
C LYS A 43 16.45 0.52 -5.83
N GLN A 44 16.56 -0.19 -4.72
CA GLN A 44 16.70 -1.66 -4.73
C GLN A 44 15.50 -2.36 -5.36
N PHE A 45 14.29 -1.88 -5.08
CA PHE A 45 13.07 -2.35 -5.72
C PHE A 45 13.11 -2.19 -7.24
N LEU A 46 13.48 -0.99 -7.74
CA LEU A 46 13.57 -0.73 -9.18
C LEU A 46 14.64 -1.59 -9.86
N LEU A 47 15.79 -1.80 -9.21
CA LEU A 47 16.82 -2.72 -9.71
C LEU A 47 16.28 -4.15 -9.80
N GLY A 48 15.59 -4.63 -8.76
CA GLY A 48 14.95 -5.94 -8.78
C GLY A 48 13.90 -6.09 -9.89
N VAL A 49 13.13 -5.05 -10.20
CA VAL A 49 12.19 -5.06 -11.33
C VAL A 49 12.94 -5.18 -12.66
N VAL A 50 14.01 -4.40 -12.86
CA VAL A 50 14.81 -4.42 -14.09
C VAL A 50 15.54 -5.75 -14.29
N ASP A 51 16.00 -6.37 -13.21
CA ASP A 51 16.67 -7.69 -13.26
C ASP A 51 15.70 -8.83 -13.62
N ASN A 52 14.38 -8.60 -13.53
CA ASN A 52 13.34 -9.60 -13.75
C ASN A 52 12.35 -9.23 -14.88
N LEU A 53 12.74 -8.40 -15.86
CA LEU A 53 11.84 -7.93 -16.94
C LEU A 53 11.15 -9.04 -17.76
N THR A 54 11.66 -10.26 -17.74
CA THR A 54 11.06 -11.42 -18.43
C THR A 54 10.20 -12.30 -17.51
N ASP A 55 10.14 -12.01 -16.21
CA ASP A 55 9.40 -12.76 -15.20
C ASP A 55 8.37 -11.82 -14.54
N ILE A 56 7.20 -11.74 -15.16
CA ILE A 56 6.10 -10.88 -14.69
C ILE A 56 5.59 -11.30 -13.31
N ASP A 57 5.62 -12.60 -12.99
CA ASP A 57 5.15 -13.10 -11.71
C ASP A 57 6.09 -12.66 -10.58
N GLU A 58 7.41 -12.73 -10.80
CA GLU A 58 8.39 -12.21 -9.84
C GLU A 58 8.31 -10.67 -9.71
N ILE A 59 8.10 -9.94 -10.81
CA ILE A 59 7.86 -8.49 -10.75
C ILE A 59 6.64 -8.15 -9.89
N ASN A 60 5.52 -8.86 -10.09
CA ASN A 60 4.31 -8.64 -9.30
C ASN A 60 4.56 -8.93 -7.82
N ARG A 61 5.28 -10.02 -7.51
CA ARG A 61 5.65 -10.39 -6.14
C ARG A 61 6.49 -9.30 -5.47
N LEU A 62 7.54 -8.82 -6.14
CA LEU A 62 8.41 -7.72 -5.65
C LEU A 62 7.62 -6.43 -5.43
N ALA A 63 6.72 -6.09 -6.37
CA ALA A 63 5.88 -4.91 -6.30
C ALA A 63 4.88 -4.97 -5.15
N GLU A 64 4.20 -6.11 -4.98
CA GLU A 64 3.27 -6.32 -3.87
C GLU A 64 3.99 -6.26 -2.51
N ASP A 65 5.16 -6.89 -2.37
CA ASP A 65 5.99 -6.83 -1.16
C ASP A 65 6.39 -5.38 -0.83
N PHE A 66 6.82 -4.62 -1.85
CA PHE A 66 7.14 -3.21 -1.72
C PHE A 66 5.93 -2.42 -1.20
N GLY A 67 4.75 -2.63 -1.79
CA GLY A 67 3.48 -2.03 -1.36
C GLY A 67 3.09 -2.39 0.07
N CYS A 68 3.22 -3.66 0.46
CA CYS A 68 2.93 -4.14 1.81
C CYS A 68 3.78 -3.39 2.84
N ASN A 69 5.08 -3.28 2.59
CA ASN A 69 6.02 -2.61 3.49
C ASN A 69 5.70 -1.12 3.70
N HIS A 70 4.99 -0.46 2.78
CA HIS A 70 4.63 0.94 2.95
C HIS A 70 3.45 1.19 3.90
N VAL A 71 2.69 0.16 4.27
CA VAL A 71 1.56 0.31 5.21
C VAL A 71 2.01 0.83 6.58
N GLN A 72 3.25 0.53 6.99
CA GLN A 72 3.82 1.00 8.26
C GLN A 72 3.88 2.55 8.35
N PHE A 73 3.99 3.24 7.21
CA PHE A 73 4.13 4.69 7.17
C PHE A 73 2.79 5.45 7.26
N ARG A 74 1.67 4.74 7.39
CA ARG A 74 0.34 5.37 7.55
C ARG A 74 0.26 6.27 8.78
N ALA A 75 0.92 5.87 9.87
CA ALA A 75 0.98 6.70 11.09
C ALA A 75 1.68 8.05 10.84
N ASN A 76 2.60 8.09 9.86
CA ASN A 76 3.28 9.31 9.42
C ASN A 76 2.47 10.10 8.37
N GLY A 77 1.30 9.64 7.97
CA GLY A 77 0.44 10.30 6.98
C GLY A 77 0.64 9.86 5.54
N PHE A 78 1.27 8.70 5.30
CA PHE A 78 1.36 8.11 3.96
C PHE A 78 -0.02 7.86 3.36
N LYS A 79 -0.19 8.20 2.07
CA LYS A 79 -1.39 7.96 1.27
C LYS A 79 -1.05 7.09 0.05
N PRO A 80 -1.92 6.16 -0.36
CA PRO A 80 -1.68 5.34 -1.55
C PRO A 80 -1.52 6.16 -2.83
N ASP A 81 -2.13 7.35 -2.91
CA ASP A 81 -1.97 8.27 -4.06
C ASP A 81 -0.52 8.75 -4.26
N PHE A 82 0.34 8.64 -3.24
CA PHE A 82 1.76 8.96 -3.36
C PHE A 82 2.49 7.96 -4.27
N PHE A 83 1.97 6.75 -4.44
CA PHE A 83 2.52 5.79 -5.40
C PHE A 83 2.40 6.27 -6.84
N ALA A 84 1.27 6.89 -7.21
CA ALA A 84 1.10 7.46 -8.55
C ALA A 84 2.12 8.57 -8.82
N CYS A 85 2.29 9.49 -7.85
CA CYS A 85 3.29 10.55 -7.94
C CYS A 85 4.73 10.00 -8.00
N THR A 86 5.00 8.89 -7.31
CA THR A 86 6.30 8.22 -7.33
C THR A 86 6.54 7.56 -8.69
N ALA A 87 5.53 6.91 -9.28
CA ALA A 87 5.61 6.29 -10.60
C ALA A 87 5.95 7.32 -11.71
N ASP A 88 5.30 8.49 -11.69
CA ASP A 88 5.60 9.58 -12.62
C ASP A 88 7.05 10.07 -12.48
N ALA A 89 7.52 10.18 -11.23
CA ALA A 89 8.88 10.58 -10.94
C ALA A 89 9.91 9.53 -11.38
N VAL A 90 9.62 8.23 -11.19
CA VAL A 90 10.43 7.11 -11.69
C VAL A 90 10.54 7.19 -13.21
N THR A 91 9.41 7.30 -13.92
CA THR A 91 9.40 7.39 -15.39
C THR A 91 10.30 8.51 -15.88
N THR A 92 10.20 9.69 -15.25
CA THR A 92 10.99 10.86 -15.63
C THR A 92 12.48 10.65 -15.36
N GLU A 93 12.85 10.24 -14.14
CA GLU A 93 14.25 10.07 -13.75
C GLU A 93 14.95 8.94 -14.50
N CYS A 94 14.25 7.83 -14.76
CA CYS A 94 14.80 6.74 -15.55
C CYS A 94 14.91 7.08 -17.03
N THR A 95 14.04 7.94 -17.57
CA THR A 95 14.21 8.50 -18.91
C THR A 95 15.44 9.41 -19.00
N PHE A 96 15.73 10.21 -17.98
CA PHE A 96 16.96 11.01 -17.94
C PHE A 96 18.22 10.17 -17.71
N LEU A 97 18.11 9.07 -16.97
CA LEU A 97 19.22 8.15 -16.74
C LEU A 97 19.70 7.47 -18.03
N ASP A 98 18.83 7.33 -19.03
CA ASP A 98 19.17 6.78 -20.35
C ASP A 98 20.18 7.66 -21.12
N GLN A 99 20.36 8.94 -20.73
CA GLN A 99 21.35 9.85 -21.31
C GLN A 99 21.28 9.97 -22.86
N ALA A 100 20.07 9.90 -23.41
CA ALA A 100 19.82 9.91 -24.85
C ALA A 100 20.50 8.76 -25.62
N ALA A 101 20.73 7.62 -24.96
CA ALA A 101 21.11 6.38 -25.63
C ALA A 101 20.02 5.90 -26.59
N HIS A 102 18.75 6.19 -26.25
CA HIS A 102 17.58 5.90 -27.07
C HIS A 102 16.74 7.18 -27.31
N PRO A 103 15.81 7.18 -28.29
CA PRO A 103 14.89 8.29 -28.48
C PRO A 103 14.05 8.54 -27.22
N THR A 104 14.05 9.78 -26.72
CA THR A 104 13.37 10.16 -25.47
C THR A 104 11.91 9.71 -25.43
N SER A 105 11.19 9.80 -26.56
CA SER A 105 9.79 9.37 -26.66
C SER A 105 9.61 7.87 -26.48
N GLU A 106 10.52 7.06 -27.01
CA GLU A 106 10.49 5.60 -26.90
C GLU A 106 10.85 5.17 -25.47
N THR A 107 11.91 5.75 -24.90
CA THR A 107 12.31 5.51 -23.52
C THR A 107 11.20 5.89 -22.54
N ALA A 108 10.60 7.07 -22.71
CA ALA A 108 9.50 7.52 -21.85
C ALA A 108 8.27 6.60 -21.98
N ALA A 109 7.94 6.14 -23.19
CA ALA A 109 6.82 5.23 -23.40
C ALA A 109 7.05 3.87 -22.75
N ALA A 110 8.26 3.31 -22.89
CA ALA A 110 8.64 2.04 -22.26
C ALA A 110 8.55 2.12 -20.73
N TRP A 111 9.15 3.16 -20.12
CA TRP A 111 9.07 3.36 -18.68
C TRP A 111 7.66 3.65 -18.19
N SER A 112 6.84 4.35 -18.97
CA SER A 112 5.44 4.61 -18.63
C SER A 112 4.63 3.31 -18.58
N LEU A 113 4.85 2.39 -19.53
CA LEU A 113 4.20 1.09 -19.55
C LEU A 113 4.63 0.23 -18.35
N LEU A 114 5.93 0.14 -18.11
CA LEU A 114 6.50 -0.65 -17.01
C LEU A 114 6.02 -0.12 -15.65
N THR A 115 6.16 1.17 -15.40
CA THR A 115 5.76 1.77 -14.12
C THR A 115 4.25 1.71 -13.90
N SER A 116 3.42 1.84 -14.95
CA SER A 116 1.97 1.67 -14.83
C SER A 116 1.60 0.26 -14.34
N HIS A 117 2.23 -0.77 -14.90
CA HIS A 117 2.04 -2.15 -14.47
C HIS A 117 2.53 -2.36 -13.03
N VAL A 118 3.80 -2.03 -12.78
CA VAL A 118 4.48 -2.25 -11.50
C VAL A 118 3.77 -1.51 -10.36
N PHE A 119 3.45 -0.22 -10.52
CA PHE A 119 2.79 0.54 -9.46
C PHE A 119 1.30 0.21 -9.31
N SER A 120 0.68 -0.50 -10.27
CA SER A 120 -0.61 -1.13 -10.00
C SER A 120 -0.46 -2.25 -8.98
N ALA A 121 0.47 -3.18 -9.19
CA ALA A 121 0.75 -4.27 -8.25
C ALA A 121 1.22 -3.75 -6.87
N VAL A 122 2.01 -2.66 -6.82
CA VAL A 122 2.36 -1.99 -5.54
C VAL A 122 1.12 -1.56 -4.76
N ARG A 123 0.12 -0.97 -5.43
CA ARG A 123 -1.13 -0.58 -4.75
C ARG A 123 -1.91 -1.81 -4.28
N ASP A 124 -1.93 -2.88 -5.08
CA ASP A 124 -2.61 -4.12 -4.73
C ASP A 124 -2.02 -4.75 -3.45
N GLY A 125 -0.69 -4.84 -3.35
CA GLY A 125 0.00 -5.28 -2.14
C GLY A 125 -0.31 -4.39 -0.93
N TYR A 126 -0.25 -3.07 -1.09
CA TYR A 126 -0.61 -2.12 -0.03
C TYR A 126 -2.04 -2.33 0.50
N TYR A 127 -3.02 -2.51 -0.39
CA TYR A 127 -4.40 -2.76 0.00
C TYR A 127 -4.62 -4.17 0.57
N ALA A 128 -3.89 -5.17 0.08
CA ALA A 128 -3.94 -6.53 0.62
C ALA A 128 -3.46 -6.57 2.08
N GLU A 129 -2.33 -5.92 2.36
CA GLU A 129 -1.78 -5.81 3.71
C GLU A 129 -2.72 -5.02 4.64
N LEU A 130 -3.32 -3.93 4.17
CA LEU A 130 -4.35 -3.20 4.92
C LEU A 130 -5.55 -4.08 5.31
N ARG A 131 -6.02 -4.92 4.40
CA ARG A 131 -7.11 -5.87 4.68
C ARG A 131 -6.66 -6.92 5.69
N ARG A 132 -5.41 -7.42 5.58
CA ARG A 132 -4.83 -8.41 6.49
C ARG A 132 -4.75 -7.86 7.92
N GLN A 133 -4.25 -6.64 8.10
CA GLN A 133 -4.14 -6.00 9.42
C GLN A 133 -5.50 -5.88 10.10
N ARG A 134 -6.56 -5.44 9.38
CA ARG A 134 -7.92 -5.35 9.93
C ARG A 134 -8.46 -6.70 10.42
N LYS A 135 -8.24 -7.77 9.65
CA LYS A 135 -8.66 -9.12 10.05
C LYS A 135 -7.93 -9.59 11.31
N SER A 136 -6.63 -9.32 11.41
CA SER A 136 -5.85 -9.68 12.61
C SER A 136 -6.29 -8.91 13.86
N SER A 137 -6.55 -7.60 13.74
CA SER A 137 -7.07 -6.78 14.83
C SER A 137 -8.47 -7.22 15.27
N ASN A 138 -9.35 -7.56 14.33
CA ASN A 138 -10.70 -8.02 14.65
C ASN A 138 -10.72 -9.42 15.27
N ALA A 139 -9.86 -10.34 14.81
CA ALA A 139 -9.74 -11.67 15.40
C ALA A 139 -9.25 -11.61 16.86
N PHE A 140 -8.33 -10.69 17.17
CA PHE A 140 -7.88 -10.46 18.54
C PHE A 140 -9.00 -9.92 19.44
N ARG A 141 -9.77 -8.92 18.97
CA ARG A 141 -10.90 -8.36 19.73
C ARG A 141 -12.01 -9.39 19.96
N ALA A 142 -12.27 -10.26 18.98
CA ALA A 142 -13.25 -11.33 19.13
C ALA A 142 -12.84 -12.36 20.18
N ARG A 143 -11.55 -12.70 20.30
CA ARG A 143 -11.05 -13.62 21.36
C ARG A 143 -11.12 -13.00 22.75
N VAL A 144 -10.64 -11.76 22.91
CA VAL A 144 -10.67 -11.05 24.20
C VAL A 144 -12.11 -10.85 24.70
N SER A 145 -13.08 -10.64 23.80
CA SER A 145 -14.50 -10.53 24.18
C SER A 145 -15.11 -11.85 24.67
N VAL A 146 -14.54 -13.00 24.31
CA VAL A 146 -15.01 -14.32 24.75
C VAL A 146 -14.40 -14.70 26.09
N ASP A 147 -13.13 -14.33 26.34
CA ASP A 147 -12.44 -14.66 27.60
C ASP A 147 -12.91 -13.81 28.81
N VAL A 148 -13.60 -12.69 28.60
CA VAL A 148 -14.15 -11.83 29.68
C VAL A 148 -15.51 -12.33 30.21
N VAL A 149 -16.12 -13.36 29.61
CA VAL A 149 -17.27 -14.07 30.17
C VAL A 149 -16.80 -15.35 30.86
N SER A 150 -16.09 -15.21 31.97
CA SER A 150 -15.79 -16.33 32.88
C SER A 150 -15.39 -15.81 34.27
N THR A 151 -16.33 -15.17 34.96
CA THR A 151 -16.32 -15.08 36.42
C THR A 151 -17.77 -15.24 36.93
N GLY A 152 -18.07 -16.39 37.54
CA GLY A 152 -19.37 -16.66 38.15
C GLY A 152 -19.60 -18.15 38.43
N THR A 153 -19.11 -18.58 39.60
CA THR A 153 -19.65 -19.62 40.50
C THR A 153 -20.79 -20.54 40.02
N ASP A 154 -20.49 -21.85 40.10
CA ASP A 154 -21.33 -22.99 40.49
C ASP A 154 -22.80 -22.70 40.85
N ASP A 155 -23.76 -23.23 40.09
CA ASP A 155 -24.74 -24.23 40.56
C ASP A 155 -25.59 -24.74 39.38
N GLY A 156 -26.11 -25.96 39.49
CA GLY A 156 -26.67 -26.74 38.39
C GLY A 156 -28.02 -26.29 37.80
N THR A 157 -28.51 -27.15 36.90
CA THR A 157 -29.86 -27.27 36.33
C THR A 157 -30.00 -26.78 34.87
N SER A 158 -30.53 -27.70 34.05
CA SER A 158 -30.90 -27.55 32.65
C SER A 158 -31.71 -26.28 32.36
N LEU A 159 -31.66 -25.79 31.11
CA LEU A 159 -32.84 -25.59 30.27
C LEU A 159 -32.46 -25.15 28.85
N SER A 160 -33.16 -25.75 27.90
CA SER A 160 -33.22 -25.48 26.47
C SER A 160 -33.43 -24.00 26.14
N SER A 161 -32.91 -23.53 25.01
CA SER A 161 -33.74 -22.86 24.00
C SER A 161 -32.94 -22.36 22.80
N ALA A 162 -33.52 -22.59 21.63
CA ALA A 162 -33.07 -22.11 20.34
C ALA A 162 -33.17 -20.58 20.25
N THR A 163 -32.10 -19.91 19.80
CA THR A 163 -32.18 -18.51 19.38
C THR A 163 -32.23 -18.43 17.87
N ARG A 164 -33.47 -18.24 17.38
CA ARG A 164 -33.81 -17.83 16.02
C ARG A 164 -33.06 -16.55 15.66
N ARG A 165 -32.41 -16.55 14.50
CA ARG A 165 -31.86 -15.36 13.85
C ARG A 165 -32.99 -14.66 13.08
N SER A 166 -33.45 -13.50 13.57
CA SER A 166 -34.35 -12.62 12.81
C SER A 166 -33.58 -11.42 12.28
N LEU A 167 -33.54 -11.27 10.95
CA LEU A 167 -33.11 -10.04 10.27
C LEU A 167 -34.21 -8.97 10.40
N PRO A 168 -33.88 -7.68 10.52
CA PRO A 168 -34.83 -6.61 10.25
C PRO A 168 -34.78 -6.21 8.77
N THR A 169 -35.87 -6.49 8.05
CA THR A 169 -36.22 -5.87 6.77
C THR A 169 -37.12 -4.67 7.08
N THR A 170 -36.66 -3.44 6.88
CA THR A 170 -37.52 -2.26 6.97
C THR A 170 -37.91 -1.85 5.56
N SER A 171 -39.13 -2.18 5.16
CA SER A 171 -39.81 -1.62 4.00
C SER A 171 -41.07 -0.95 4.51
N THR A 172 -41.04 0.38 4.61
CA THR A 172 -42.17 1.21 5.03
C THR A 172 -43.04 1.54 3.81
N PHE A 173 -44.24 0.97 3.78
CA PHE A 173 -45.38 1.52 3.05
C PHE A 173 -46.59 1.46 3.98
N GLN A 174 -47.16 2.62 4.29
CA GLN A 174 -48.53 2.71 4.81
C GLN A 174 -49.28 3.74 3.96
N LEU A 175 -50.12 3.18 3.10
CA LEU A 175 -51.37 3.76 2.60
C LEU A 175 -52.35 3.85 3.79
N ILE A 176 -53.24 4.85 3.89
CA ILE A 176 -54.71 4.75 3.76
C ILE A 176 -55.31 6.17 3.61
N GLN A 177 -56.32 6.22 2.75
CA GLN A 177 -57.27 7.27 2.35
C GLN A 177 -57.99 8.03 3.48
N THR A 178 -58.35 9.29 3.21
CA THR A 178 -59.73 9.73 2.86
C THR A 178 -59.64 10.97 1.99
#